data_AF-A0A9E8ARK7-F1
#
_entry.id   AF-A0A9E8ARK7-F1
#
_cell.length_a   1.000
_cell.length_b   1.000
_cell.length_c   1.000
_cell.angle_alpha   90.00
_cell.angle_beta   90.00
_cell.angle_gamma   90.00
#
_symmetry.space_group_name_H-M   'P 1'
#
loop_
_entity.id
_entity.type
_entity.pdbx_description
1 polymer ?
#
loop_
_entity_poly.entity_id
_entity_poly.type
_entity_poly.pdbx_seq_one_letter_code
_entity_poly.pdbx_strand_id
1 'polypeptide(L)'
;MTTETPGAVSTPTPEHLAEEFEALFGYRPIGSFRAPGRVNFIGEHTDYNAGFVLPIAIDRAVYVAIGRRPESAENTGTVRPPRRGESTRIVSDHRDDTGQRMSGQFAAAELVPGTLPGWLSHPAGVVDEIAKTTGTVVGGVDLYIESTVPVGAGLSSSHALQVAVLIALDEVFDLGLDDREKVLLTQRAENDFVVHRRASSTRRRRS
;
A
#
# COMPACT_ATOMS: atom_id res chain seq x y z
N MET A 1 28.07 30.85 -13.70
CA MET A 1 28.03 29.54 -13.05
C MET A 1 26.73 29.49 -12.26
N THR A 2 25.64 29.13 -12.93
CA THR A 2 24.31 29.02 -12.37
C THR A 2 24.25 27.77 -11.51
N THR A 3 24.04 27.96 -10.21
CA THR A 3 23.76 26.87 -9.27
C THR A 3 22.37 26.31 -9.62
N GLU A 4 22.33 25.12 -10.21
CA GLU A 4 21.10 24.34 -10.30
C GLU A 4 20.66 23.96 -8.87
N THR A 5 19.50 24.47 -8.46
CA THR A 5 18.77 23.97 -7.30
C THR A 5 18.43 22.50 -7.54
N PRO A 6 18.64 21.58 -6.57
CA PRO A 6 18.23 20.18 -6.72
C PRO A 6 16.73 20.12 -7.06
N GLY A 7 16.40 19.43 -8.15
CA GLY A 7 15.08 19.45 -8.77
C GLY A 7 13.94 19.17 -7.79
N ALA A 8 12.96 20.06 -7.75
CA ALA A 8 11.70 19.83 -7.06
C ALA A 8 11.03 18.60 -7.70
N VAL A 9 10.82 17.53 -6.92
CA VAL A 9 10.00 16.41 -7.36
C VAL A 9 8.57 16.93 -7.47
N SER A 10 8.03 17.00 -8.69
CA SER A 10 6.67 17.48 -8.91
C SER A 10 5.66 16.58 -8.18
N THR A 11 4.77 17.19 -7.41
CA THR A 11 3.67 16.46 -6.79
C THR A 11 2.66 16.03 -7.86
N PRO A 12 2.28 14.75 -7.94
CA PRO A 12 1.27 14.28 -8.87
C PRO A 12 -0.06 14.99 -8.66
N THR A 13 -0.72 15.39 -9.75
CA THR A 13 -2.07 15.94 -9.67
C THR A 13 -3.11 14.80 -9.70
N PRO A 14 -4.31 14.99 -9.13
CA PRO A 14 -5.38 14.00 -9.24
C PRO A 14 -5.74 13.64 -10.69
N GLU A 15 -5.71 14.61 -11.61
CA GLU A 15 -5.96 14.35 -13.04
C GLU A 15 -4.88 13.46 -13.64
N HIS A 16 -3.60 13.74 -13.38
CA HIS A 16 -2.50 12.89 -13.84
C HIS A 16 -2.65 11.44 -13.36
N LEU A 17 -2.95 11.24 -12.08
CA LEU A 17 -3.18 9.91 -11.52
C LEU A 17 -4.38 9.21 -12.17
N ALA A 18 -5.42 9.97 -12.54
CA ALA A 18 -6.58 9.44 -13.23
C ALA A 18 -6.30 9.06 -14.69
N GLU A 19 -5.52 9.87 -15.41
CA GLU A 19 -5.08 9.59 -16.77
C GLU A 19 -4.19 8.33 -16.83
N GLU A 20 -3.20 8.23 -15.94
CA GLU A 20 -2.33 7.04 -15.84
C GLU A 20 -3.14 5.79 -15.48
N PHE A 21 -4.07 5.90 -14.54
CA PHE A 21 -4.96 4.81 -14.18
C PHE A 21 -5.83 4.36 -15.36
N GLU A 22 -6.48 5.30 -16.05
CA GLU A 22 -7.35 5.00 -17.19
C GLU A 22 -6.56 4.39 -18.35
N ALA A 23 -5.34 4.86 -18.61
CA ALA A 23 -4.47 4.27 -19.60
C ALA A 23 -4.06 2.82 -19.27
N LEU A 24 -3.89 2.50 -17.98
CA LEU A 24 -3.49 1.16 -17.53
C LEU A 24 -4.66 0.16 -17.47
N PHE A 25 -5.83 0.62 -17.05
CA PHE A 25 -6.95 -0.27 -16.71
C PHE A 25 -8.17 -0.12 -17.62
N GLY A 26 -8.24 0.92 -18.45
CA GLY A 26 -9.29 1.14 -19.44
C GLY A 26 -10.59 1.73 -18.88
N TYR A 27 -10.57 2.28 -17.66
CA TYR A 27 -11.70 2.97 -17.04
C TYR A 27 -11.21 4.02 -16.03
N ARG A 28 -12.04 5.00 -15.69
CA ARG A 28 -11.70 6.04 -14.70
C ARG A 28 -11.61 5.46 -13.27
N PRO A 29 -10.66 5.90 -12.44
CA PRO A 29 -10.64 5.54 -11.02
C PRO A 29 -11.82 6.17 -10.28
N ILE A 30 -12.15 5.60 -9.12
CA ILE A 30 -13.11 6.17 -8.17
C ILE A 30 -12.51 7.42 -7.52
N GLY A 31 -11.20 7.41 -7.25
CA GLY A 31 -10.49 8.54 -6.65
C GLY A 31 -9.01 8.27 -6.48
N SER A 32 -8.31 9.29 -5.95
CA SER A 32 -6.89 9.24 -5.62
C SER A 32 -6.63 9.63 -4.18
N PHE A 33 -5.76 8.91 -3.49
CA PHE A 33 -5.46 9.04 -2.07
C PHE A 33 -3.96 9.23 -1.84
N ARG A 34 -3.60 9.85 -0.72
CA ARG A 34 -2.21 10.24 -0.43
C ARG A 34 -1.84 9.91 1.01
N ALA A 35 -0.65 9.34 1.22
CA ALA A 35 -0.02 9.26 2.53
C ALA A 35 1.43 9.76 2.49
N PRO A 36 1.81 10.72 3.36
CA PRO A 36 3.19 11.21 3.40
C PRO A 36 4.16 10.15 3.94
N GLY A 37 5.39 10.17 3.43
CA GLY A 37 6.52 9.48 4.06
C GLY A 37 6.87 10.12 5.40
N ARG A 38 7.63 9.40 6.23
CA ARG A 38 8.17 9.94 7.49
C ARG A 38 9.64 9.61 7.64
N VAL A 39 10.39 10.53 8.21
CA VAL A 39 11.74 10.29 8.71
C VAL A 39 11.66 10.14 10.22
N ASN A 40 12.25 9.07 10.75
CA ASN A 40 12.55 8.98 12.17
C ASN A 40 13.88 9.70 12.42
N PHE A 41 13.84 10.92 12.96
CA PHE A 41 15.06 11.72 13.18
C PHE A 41 15.91 11.20 14.36
N ILE A 42 15.31 10.46 15.30
CA ILE A 42 15.96 9.76 16.44
C ILE A 42 15.17 8.47 16.69
N GLY A 43 15.85 7.38 17.05
CA GLY A 43 15.21 6.19 17.63
C GLY A 43 15.00 5.00 16.67
N GLU A 44 15.88 4.80 15.69
CA GLU A 44 15.86 3.57 14.86
C GLU A 44 16.08 2.27 15.68
N HIS A 45 16.48 2.38 16.96
CA HIS A 45 16.70 1.26 17.88
C HIS A 45 16.11 1.44 19.30
N THR A 46 15.08 2.28 19.49
CA THR A 46 14.36 2.41 20.78
C THR A 46 12.87 2.04 20.73
N ASP A 47 12.40 1.51 19.61
CA ASP A 47 11.04 1.02 19.37
C ASP A 47 10.61 -0.12 20.33
N TYR A 48 11.55 -0.81 20.98
CA TYR A 48 11.25 -1.83 21.98
C TYR A 48 11.13 -1.33 23.42
N ASN A 49 11.49 -0.07 23.72
CA ASN A 49 11.66 0.42 25.10
C ASN A 49 10.70 1.55 25.51
N ALA A 50 9.59 1.77 24.79
CA ALA A 50 8.67 2.88 25.05
C ALA A 50 9.37 4.26 25.11
N GLY A 51 10.45 4.42 24.34
CA GLY A 51 11.15 5.70 24.19
C GLY A 51 10.39 6.65 23.26
N PHE A 52 10.53 7.96 23.49
CA PHE A 52 9.94 8.98 22.64
C PHE A 52 10.51 8.91 21.22
N VAL A 53 9.65 8.71 20.22
CA VAL A 53 9.99 8.81 18.79
C VAL A 53 9.46 10.14 18.29
N LEU A 54 10.28 10.90 17.56
CA LEU A 54 9.87 12.13 16.89
C LEU A 54 9.86 11.89 15.36
N PRO A 55 8.76 11.35 14.80
CA PRO A 55 8.62 11.27 13.36
C PRO A 55 8.28 12.65 12.80
N ILE A 56 8.98 13.06 11.74
CA ILE A 56 8.60 14.23 10.94
C ILE A 56 8.16 13.72 9.57
N ALA A 57 6.94 14.10 9.16
CA ALA A 57 6.47 13.86 7.80
C ALA A 57 7.37 14.62 6.83
N ILE A 58 7.82 13.97 5.77
CA ILE A 58 8.60 14.62 4.71
C ILE A 58 7.67 15.17 3.63
N ASP A 59 8.17 16.10 2.82
CA ASP A 59 7.46 16.68 1.66
C ASP A 59 7.28 15.69 0.49
N ARG A 60 7.32 14.38 0.77
CA ARG A 60 7.19 13.29 -0.19
C ARG A 60 6.12 12.32 0.29
N ALA A 61 5.42 11.72 -0.66
CA ALA A 61 4.26 10.89 -0.36
C ALA A 61 4.12 9.75 -1.36
N VAL A 62 3.33 8.76 -0.95
CA VAL A 62 2.76 7.75 -1.83
C VAL A 62 1.36 8.21 -2.21
N TYR A 63 1.05 8.10 -3.49
CA TYR A 63 -0.22 8.41 -4.12
C TYR A 63 -0.81 7.12 -4.69
N VAL A 64 -2.11 6.90 -4.49
CA VAL A 64 -2.82 5.71 -4.96
C VAL A 64 -4.08 6.14 -5.67
N ALA A 65 -4.18 5.89 -6.98
CA ALA A 65 -5.46 5.91 -7.68
C ALA A 65 -6.07 4.51 -7.63
N ILE A 66 -7.37 4.41 -7.33
CA ILE A 66 -8.07 3.13 -7.14
C ILE A 66 -9.38 3.13 -7.90
N GLY A 67 -9.72 1.98 -8.50
CA GLY A 67 -11.00 1.75 -9.14
C GLY A 67 -11.53 0.34 -8.85
N ARG A 68 -12.85 0.21 -8.80
CA ARG A 68 -13.52 -1.10 -8.79
C ARG A 68 -13.70 -1.54 -10.22
N ARG A 69 -13.25 -2.76 -10.51
CA ARG A 69 -13.28 -3.30 -11.86
C ARG A 69 -14.73 -3.43 -12.34
N PRO A 70 -15.09 -2.83 -13.50
CA PRO A 70 -16.43 -2.97 -14.06
C PRO A 70 -16.68 -4.41 -14.54
N GLU A 71 -17.94 -4.86 -14.48
CA GLU A 71 -18.34 -6.20 -14.94
C GLU A 71 -18.27 -6.35 -16.47
N SER A 72 -18.44 -5.24 -17.20
CA SER A 72 -18.29 -5.13 -18.64
C SER A 72 -17.89 -3.70 -19.01
N ALA A 73 -17.07 -3.55 -20.06
CA ALA A 73 -16.65 -2.25 -20.59
C ALA A 73 -17.83 -1.37 -21.04
N GLU A 74 -19.00 -1.98 -21.29
CA GLU A 74 -20.19 -1.29 -21.79
C GLU A 74 -21.16 -0.82 -20.68
N ASN A 75 -20.92 -1.16 -19.41
CA ASN A 75 -21.86 -0.89 -18.32
C ASN A 75 -21.21 -0.10 -17.18
N THR A 76 -20.92 1.18 -17.44
CA THR A 76 -20.27 2.14 -16.52
C THR A 76 -21.13 2.51 -15.28
N GLY A 77 -22.28 1.87 -15.06
CA GLY A 77 -23.24 2.27 -14.03
C GLY A 77 -23.35 1.38 -12.79
N THR A 78 -22.98 0.10 -12.88
CA THR A 78 -23.26 -0.85 -11.79
C THR A 78 -21.98 -1.41 -11.19
N VAL A 79 -21.60 -0.86 -10.03
CA VAL A 79 -20.51 -1.37 -9.21
C VAL A 79 -21.03 -2.53 -8.35
N ARG A 80 -20.54 -3.76 -8.59
CA ARG A 80 -20.95 -4.94 -7.82
C ARG A 80 -20.05 -5.13 -6.58
N PRO A 81 -20.54 -5.71 -5.46
CA PRO A 81 -19.69 -6.23 -4.39
C PRO A 81 -18.63 -7.23 -4.91
N PRO A 82 -17.43 -7.30 -4.31
CA PRO A 82 -16.38 -8.22 -4.73
C PRO A 82 -16.85 -9.68 -4.67
N ARG A 83 -16.42 -10.51 -5.63
CA ARG A 83 -16.53 -11.99 -5.48
C ARG A 83 -15.35 -12.51 -4.71
N ARG A 84 -15.59 -13.55 -3.90
CA ARG A 84 -14.51 -14.34 -3.31
C ARG A 84 -13.63 -14.89 -4.44
N GLY A 85 -12.34 -14.54 -4.42
CA GLY A 85 -11.37 -14.93 -5.44
C GLY A 85 -11.06 -13.88 -6.50
N GLU A 86 -11.73 -12.72 -6.50
CA GLU A 86 -11.31 -11.62 -7.36
C GLU A 86 -9.98 -11.03 -6.90
N SER A 87 -9.06 -10.84 -7.84
CA SER A 87 -7.73 -10.31 -7.54
C SER A 87 -7.74 -8.80 -7.35
N THR A 88 -6.88 -8.35 -6.45
CA THR A 88 -6.34 -6.98 -6.44
C THR A 88 -5.21 -6.93 -7.46
N ARG A 89 -5.27 -6.00 -8.42
CA ARG A 89 -4.16 -5.73 -9.36
C ARG A 89 -3.51 -4.41 -9.02
N ILE A 90 -2.18 -4.36 -9.07
CA ILE A 90 -1.42 -3.16 -8.71
C ILE A 90 -0.36 -2.90 -9.76
N VAL A 91 -0.26 -1.66 -10.21
CA VAL A 91 0.82 -1.16 -11.06
C VAL A 91 1.46 0.04 -10.35
N SER A 92 2.78 0.07 -10.31
CA SER A 92 3.55 1.20 -9.77
C SER A 92 4.19 1.98 -10.91
N ASP A 93 4.36 3.29 -10.74
CA ASP A 93 5.19 4.11 -11.64
C ASP A 93 6.68 3.70 -11.57
N HIS A 94 7.10 3.13 -10.44
CA HIS A 94 8.47 2.66 -10.29
C HIS A 94 8.78 1.58 -11.33
N ARG A 95 9.95 1.71 -11.97
CA ARG A 95 10.43 0.80 -13.01
C ARG A 95 11.50 -0.15 -12.47
N ASP A 96 11.49 -1.38 -12.95
CA ASP A 96 12.55 -2.34 -12.68
C ASP A 96 13.81 -2.04 -13.51
N ASP A 97 14.82 -2.89 -13.38
CA ASP A 97 16.10 -2.78 -14.09
C ASP A 97 15.96 -2.92 -15.61
N THR A 98 14.85 -3.50 -16.10
CA THR A 98 14.51 -3.58 -17.52
C THR A 98 13.78 -2.34 -18.03
N GLY A 99 13.46 -1.39 -17.14
CA GLY A 99 12.68 -0.20 -17.44
C GLY A 99 11.18 -0.46 -17.53
N GLN A 100 10.71 -1.66 -17.17
CA GLN A 100 9.28 -1.98 -17.13
C GLN A 100 8.67 -1.52 -15.81
N ARG A 101 7.40 -1.10 -15.85
CA ARG A 101 6.67 -0.76 -14.63
C ARG A 101 6.49 -1.99 -13.76
N MET A 102 6.78 -1.85 -12.48
CA MET A 102 6.54 -2.90 -11.51
C MET A 102 5.03 -3.11 -11.38
N SER A 103 4.60 -4.37 -11.49
CA SER A 103 3.19 -4.74 -11.38
C SER A 103 3.03 -6.08 -10.69
N GLY A 104 1.82 -6.35 -10.22
CA GLY A 104 1.48 -7.64 -9.63
C GLY A 104 0.02 -7.75 -9.27
N GLN A 105 -0.37 -8.94 -8.83
CA GLN A 105 -1.72 -9.22 -8.39
C GLN A 105 -1.76 -10.31 -7.32
N PHE A 106 -2.78 -10.27 -6.48
CA PHE A 106 -3.06 -11.30 -5.48
C PHE A 106 -4.56 -11.36 -5.19
N ALA A 107 -5.04 -12.53 -4.77
CA ALA A 107 -6.40 -12.70 -4.26
C ALA A 107 -6.37 -12.79 -2.74
N ALA A 108 -7.27 -12.08 -2.05
CA ALA A 108 -7.33 -12.07 -0.58
C ALA A 108 -7.47 -13.49 0.02
N ALA A 109 -8.17 -14.40 -0.69
CA ALA A 109 -8.37 -15.78 -0.26
C ALA A 109 -7.10 -16.66 -0.29
N GLU A 110 -6.02 -16.19 -0.94
CA GLU A 110 -4.78 -16.94 -1.16
C GLU A 110 -3.60 -16.34 -0.37
N LEU A 111 -3.84 -15.27 0.39
CA LEU A 111 -2.80 -14.59 1.14
C LEU A 111 -2.29 -15.47 2.28
N VAL A 112 -0.97 -15.66 2.29
CA VAL A 112 -0.25 -16.35 3.36
C VAL A 112 0.94 -15.46 3.76
N PRO A 113 1.13 -15.17 5.07
CA PRO A 113 2.26 -14.40 5.54
C PRO A 113 3.61 -14.92 5.02
N GLY A 114 4.47 -14.01 4.57
CA GLY A 114 5.82 -14.33 4.09
C GLY A 114 5.91 -15.10 2.75
N THR A 115 4.81 -15.29 2.01
CA THR A 115 4.85 -15.99 0.71
C THR A 115 4.93 -15.07 -0.50
N LEU A 116 4.48 -13.82 -0.37
CA LEU A 116 4.60 -12.80 -1.42
C LEU A 116 5.96 -12.08 -1.30
N PRO A 117 6.85 -12.20 -2.28
CA PRO A 117 8.14 -11.52 -2.23
C PRO A 117 8.02 -10.04 -2.62
N GLY A 118 8.96 -9.24 -2.13
CA GLY A 118 9.15 -7.86 -2.56
C GLY A 118 8.03 -6.92 -2.11
N TRP A 119 7.86 -5.83 -2.85
CA TRP A 119 7.01 -4.70 -2.46
C TRP A 119 5.52 -5.02 -2.36
N LEU A 120 5.04 -6.07 -3.07
CA LEU A 120 3.64 -6.49 -3.05
C LEU A 120 3.20 -7.06 -1.69
N SER A 121 4.16 -7.49 -0.85
CA SER A 121 3.88 -7.94 0.52
C SER A 121 3.22 -6.84 1.37
N HIS A 122 3.56 -5.57 1.15
CA HIS A 122 3.02 -4.43 1.89
C HIS A 122 1.51 -4.23 1.64
N PRO A 123 1.01 -4.00 0.40
CA PRO A 123 -0.42 -3.91 0.15
C PRO A 123 -1.16 -5.22 0.45
N ALA A 124 -0.53 -6.38 0.26
CA ALA A 124 -1.13 -7.66 0.62
C ALA A 124 -1.36 -7.80 2.13
N GLY A 125 -0.39 -7.39 2.96
CA GLY A 125 -0.55 -7.39 4.41
C GLY A 125 -1.67 -6.48 4.89
N VAL A 126 -1.88 -5.34 4.23
CA VAL A 126 -3.03 -4.46 4.50
C VAL A 126 -4.34 -5.17 4.19
N VAL A 127 -4.44 -5.83 3.03
CA VAL A 127 -5.62 -6.59 2.63
C VAL A 127 -5.93 -7.74 3.60
N ASP A 128 -4.90 -8.46 4.04
CA ASP A 128 -5.03 -9.54 5.01
C ASP A 128 -5.53 -9.02 6.38
N GLU A 129 -4.97 -7.92 6.88
CA GLU A 129 -5.41 -7.33 8.15
C GLU A 129 -6.79 -6.67 8.09
N ILE A 130 -7.20 -6.10 6.94
CA ILE A 130 -8.58 -5.66 6.71
C ILE A 130 -9.54 -6.84 6.88
N ALA A 131 -9.24 -7.98 6.23
CA ALA A 131 -10.09 -9.16 6.30
C ALA A 131 -10.22 -9.69 7.74
N LYS A 132 -9.12 -9.73 8.50
CA LYS A 132 -9.14 -10.16 9.91
C LYS A 132 -9.88 -9.19 10.83
N THR A 133 -9.75 -7.88 10.60
CA THR A 133 -10.28 -6.85 11.49
C THR A 133 -11.77 -6.58 11.23
N THR A 134 -12.18 -6.57 9.97
CA THR A 134 -13.52 -6.13 9.56
C THR A 134 -14.39 -7.27 9.02
N GLY A 135 -13.79 -8.42 8.66
CA GLY A 135 -14.46 -9.48 7.91
C GLY A 135 -14.67 -9.16 6.43
N THR A 136 -14.29 -7.97 5.96
CA THR A 136 -14.45 -7.55 4.57
C THR A 136 -13.47 -8.26 3.65
N VAL A 137 -13.99 -8.86 2.58
CA VAL A 137 -13.17 -9.48 1.53
C VAL A 137 -12.83 -8.43 0.48
N VAL A 138 -11.57 -8.02 0.43
CA VAL A 138 -11.07 -7.13 -0.63
C VAL A 138 -10.77 -7.93 -1.90
N GLY A 139 -11.24 -7.41 -3.03
CA GLY A 139 -11.01 -8.00 -4.35
C GLY A 139 -11.69 -7.19 -5.44
N GLY A 140 -11.36 -7.47 -6.70
CA GLY A 140 -11.99 -6.81 -7.85
C GLY A 140 -11.63 -5.33 -7.96
N VAL A 141 -10.46 -4.96 -7.45
CA VAL A 141 -9.94 -3.60 -7.47
C VAL A 141 -8.62 -3.53 -8.20
N ASP A 142 -8.41 -2.41 -8.85
CA ASP A 142 -7.16 -2.07 -9.51
C ASP A 142 -6.59 -0.81 -8.86
N LEU A 143 -5.28 -0.80 -8.64
CA LEU A 143 -4.55 0.29 -8.01
C LEU A 143 -3.40 0.73 -8.91
N TYR A 144 -3.31 2.03 -9.16
CA TYR A 144 -2.10 2.67 -9.68
C TYR A 144 -1.40 3.42 -8.56
N ILE A 145 -0.09 3.21 -8.42
CA ILE A 145 0.71 3.75 -7.32
C ILE A 145 1.85 4.60 -7.88
N GLU A 146 1.94 5.83 -7.39
CA GLU A 146 3.07 6.72 -7.66
C GLU A 146 3.69 7.17 -6.33
N SER A 147 5.02 7.25 -6.26
CA SER A 147 5.71 7.61 -5.02
C SER A 147 6.79 8.64 -5.31
N THR A 148 6.70 9.78 -4.61
CA THR A 148 7.80 10.75 -4.56
C THR A 148 8.80 10.45 -3.44
N VAL A 149 8.55 9.40 -2.63
CA VAL A 149 9.46 8.92 -1.57
C VAL A 149 10.57 8.05 -2.19
N PRO A 150 11.85 8.42 -2.04
CA PRO A 150 12.97 7.60 -2.50
C PRO A 150 12.94 6.20 -1.89
N VAL A 151 13.11 5.19 -2.74
CA VAL A 151 13.25 3.80 -2.32
C VAL A 151 14.58 3.61 -1.60
N GLY A 152 14.59 2.85 -0.49
CA GLY A 152 15.82 2.42 0.19
C GLY A 152 16.54 3.50 1.02
N ALA A 153 15.96 4.69 1.19
CA ALA A 153 16.59 5.79 1.93
C ALA A 153 16.25 5.83 3.44
N GLY A 154 15.71 4.73 4.01
CA GLY A 154 15.27 4.71 5.42
C GLY A 154 14.07 5.60 5.73
N LEU A 155 13.34 6.06 4.70
CA LEU A 155 12.26 7.06 4.79
C LEU A 155 10.87 6.45 5.05
N SER A 156 10.81 5.23 5.61
CA SER A 156 9.56 4.50 5.86
C SER A 156 8.63 4.40 4.64
N SER A 157 9.19 4.24 3.43
CA SER A 157 8.41 4.16 2.19
C SER A 157 7.40 3.00 2.19
N SER A 158 7.70 1.91 2.90
CA SER A 158 6.79 0.77 3.11
C SER A 158 5.55 1.14 3.92
N HIS A 159 5.70 1.95 4.97
CA HIS A 159 4.58 2.38 5.80
C HIS A 159 3.71 3.41 5.09
N ALA A 160 4.33 4.37 4.39
CA ALA A 160 3.57 5.32 3.58
C ALA A 160 2.75 4.60 2.50
N LEU A 161 3.33 3.58 1.87
CA LEU A 161 2.61 2.71 0.94
C LEU A 161 1.42 2.01 1.61
N GLN A 162 1.64 1.37 2.76
CA GLN A 162 0.57 0.65 3.48
C GLN A 162 -0.57 1.59 3.90
N VAL A 163 -0.23 2.78 4.41
CA VAL A 163 -1.23 3.77 4.84
C VAL A 163 -1.99 4.33 3.64
N ALA A 164 -1.32 4.66 2.53
CA ALA A 164 -2.01 5.15 1.33
C ALA A 164 -2.97 4.09 0.75
N VAL A 165 -2.53 2.84 0.71
CA VAL A 165 -3.37 1.70 0.28
C VAL A 165 -4.54 1.49 1.24
N LEU A 166 -4.32 1.56 2.55
CA LEU A 166 -5.39 1.40 3.53
C LEU A 166 -6.43 2.52 3.42
N ILE A 167 -6.02 3.77 3.27
CA ILE A 167 -6.95 4.90 3.08
C ILE A 167 -7.78 4.69 1.81
N ALA A 168 -7.15 4.29 0.71
CA ALA A 168 -7.86 4.02 -0.54
C ALA A 168 -8.87 2.87 -0.42
N LEU A 169 -8.51 1.79 0.28
CA LEU A 169 -9.40 0.66 0.51
C LEU A 169 -10.51 0.96 1.52
N ASP A 170 -10.23 1.73 2.58
CA ASP A 170 -11.21 2.18 3.56
C ASP A 170 -12.35 2.94 2.90
N GLU A 171 -12.03 3.88 1.99
CA GLU A 171 -13.03 4.61 1.21
C GLU A 171 -13.80 3.71 0.24
N VAL A 172 -13.10 2.91 -0.58
CA VAL A 172 -13.74 2.13 -1.66
C VAL A 172 -14.61 0.98 -1.15
N PHE A 173 -14.31 0.47 0.05
CA PHE A 173 -15.03 -0.61 0.70
C PHE A 173 -15.89 -0.14 1.88
N ASP A 174 -15.94 1.17 2.16
CA ASP A 174 -16.73 1.77 3.24
C ASP A 174 -16.48 1.07 4.59
N LEU A 175 -15.20 0.91 4.95
CA LEU A 175 -14.80 0.16 6.16
C LEU A 175 -15.04 0.95 7.45
N GLY A 176 -15.07 2.29 7.37
CA GLY A 176 -15.37 3.18 8.49
C GLY A 176 -14.30 3.21 9.58
N LEU A 177 -13.04 2.93 9.23
CA LEU A 177 -11.94 2.88 10.21
C LEU A 177 -11.57 4.29 10.69
N ASP A 178 -11.33 4.47 11.99
CA ASP A 178 -10.75 5.72 12.50
C ASP A 178 -9.22 5.79 12.27
N ASP A 179 -8.61 6.96 12.50
CA ASP A 179 -7.17 7.16 12.29
C ASP A 179 -6.31 6.23 13.15
N ARG A 180 -6.76 5.92 14.38
CA ARG A 180 -6.04 5.04 15.30
C ARG A 180 -6.11 3.60 14.81
N GLU A 181 -7.26 3.15 14.35
CA GLU A 181 -7.46 1.83 13.76
C GLU A 181 -6.59 1.67 12.52
N LYS A 182 -6.53 2.69 11.66
CA LYS A 182 -5.65 2.69 10.47
C LYS A 182 -4.18 2.51 10.84
N VAL A 183 -3.71 3.22 11.86
CA VAL A 183 -2.33 3.10 12.36
C VAL A 183 -2.05 1.69 12.92
N LEU A 184 -2.95 1.15 13.74
CA LEU A 184 -2.77 -0.17 14.34
C LEU A 184 -2.86 -1.30 13.31
N LEU A 185 -3.72 -1.14 12.29
CA LEU A 185 -3.86 -2.10 11.19
C LEU A 185 -2.58 -2.15 10.36
N THR A 186 -2.06 -1.00 9.93
CA THR A 186 -0.79 -0.95 9.17
C THR A 186 0.41 -1.47 9.97
N GLN A 187 0.45 -1.20 11.29
CA GLN A 187 1.48 -1.77 12.16
C GLN A 187 1.41 -3.31 12.23
N ARG A 188 0.20 -3.88 12.32
CA ARG A 188 0.01 -5.34 12.29
C ARG A 188 0.36 -5.92 10.93
N ALA A 189 -0.04 -5.27 9.83
CA ALA A 189 0.29 -5.71 8.48
C ALA A 189 1.81 -5.84 8.28
N GLU A 190 2.59 -4.86 8.73
CA GLU A 190 4.06 -4.92 8.68
C GLU A 190 4.61 -6.08 9.52
N ASN A 191 4.15 -6.23 10.76
CA ASN A 191 4.72 -7.21 11.69
C ASN A 191 4.31 -8.66 11.40
N ASP A 192 3.03 -8.87 11.14
CA ASP A 192 2.42 -10.19 11.10
C ASP A 192 2.49 -10.81 9.69
N PHE A 193 2.43 -9.96 8.65
CA PHE A 193 2.42 -10.39 7.25
C PHE A 193 3.76 -10.20 6.54
N VAL A 194 4.32 -8.99 6.57
CA VAL A 194 5.52 -8.61 5.79
C VAL A 194 6.79 -9.17 6.40
N VAL A 195 7.07 -8.81 7.66
CA VAL A 195 8.28 -9.26 8.36
C VAL A 195 8.19 -10.74 8.70
N HIS A 196 6.97 -11.23 8.97
CA HIS A 196 6.63 -12.57 9.41
C HIS A 196 7.74 -13.21 10.26
N ARG A 197 7.75 -12.92 11.57
CA ARG A 197 8.63 -13.64 12.48
C ARG A 197 8.17 -15.10 12.54
N ARG A 198 8.88 -15.99 11.85
CA ARG A 198 8.74 -17.44 12.08
C ARG A 198 8.94 -17.65 13.58
N ALA A 199 7.88 -17.99 14.31
CA ALA A 199 8.02 -18.45 15.68
C ALA A 199 9.00 -19.61 15.64
N SER A 200 10.19 -19.41 16.20
CA SER A 200 11.22 -20.43 16.32
C SER A 200 10.62 -21.63 17.04
N SER A 201 10.29 -22.68 16.29
CA SER A 201 9.99 -24.00 16.81
C SER A 201 11.26 -24.57 17.41
N THR A 202 11.58 -24.17 18.64
CA THR A 202 12.59 -24.82 19.46
C THR A 202 12.09 -24.90 20.89
N ARG A 203 10.99 -25.64 21.09
CA ARG A 203 10.79 -26.35 22.35
C ARG A 203 11.36 -27.76 22.17
N ARG A 204 12.69 -27.84 22.21
CA ARG A 204 13.43 -29.09 22.35
C ARG A 204 12.90 -29.75 23.62
N ARG A 205 12.17 -30.86 23.47
CA ARG A 205 11.90 -31.79 24.57
C ARG A 205 13.26 -32.18 25.14
N ARG A 206 13.56 -31.75 26.37
CA ARG A 206 14.56 -32.41 27.20
C ARG A 206 13.81 -33.47 28.00
N SER A 207 14.02 -34.71 27.60
CA SER A 207 13.92 -35.89 28.47
C SER A 207 14.97 -35.81 29.56
#